data_AF-A0A383EKE5-F1
#
_entry.id   AF-A0A383EKE5-F1
#
_cell.length_a   1.000
_cell.length_b   1.000
_cell.length_c   1.000
_cell.angle_alpha   90.00
_cell.angle_beta   90.00
_cell.angle_gamma   90.00
#
_symmetry.space_group_name_H-M   'P 1'
#
loop_
_entity.id
_entity.type
_entity.pdbx_description
1 polymer ?
#
loop_
_entity_poly.entity_id
_entity_poly.type
_entity_poly.pdbx_seq_one_letter_code
_entity_poly.pdbx_strand_id
1 'polypeptide(L)'
;MAQLAGLIVAVIVLTAGSVAAQDARGVLQAAAETLGVTNMTSIQYSGTGWIGAVGQNFAPDQDWPRFELASYTRTIDFGTSSSKEEMVIREEGYPARGGGAAPVLGERRGWPVRGERRRTLLVSGTRAWNILEGGAVVPLPAASEQRMLEILLTPHGFLKGAMSSNVTAVTRNEYGGRVTV
;
A
#
# COMPACT_ATOMS: atom_id res chain seq x y z
N MET A 1 -61.14 -25.34 0.53
CA MET A 1 -60.15 -24.42 1.14
C MET A 1 -58.82 -25.08 1.54
N ALA A 2 -58.51 -26.32 1.08
CA ALA A 2 -57.26 -27.02 1.43
C ALA A 2 -56.31 -27.28 0.24
N GLN A 3 -56.72 -26.97 -1.00
CA GLN A 3 -55.91 -27.21 -2.21
C GLN A 3 -55.18 -25.96 -2.75
N LEU A 4 -55.51 -24.77 -2.25
CA LEU A 4 -54.82 -23.52 -2.60
C LEU A 4 -53.55 -23.27 -1.78
N ALA A 5 -53.44 -23.89 -0.60
CA ALA A 5 -52.27 -23.73 0.27
C ALA A 5 -51.04 -24.51 -0.23
N GLY A 6 -51.24 -25.63 -0.94
CA GLY A 6 -50.14 -26.45 -1.47
C GLY A 6 -49.40 -25.82 -2.65
N LEU A 7 -50.08 -24.98 -3.44
CA LEU A 7 -49.49 -24.35 -4.62
C LEU A 7 -48.56 -23.18 -4.25
N ILE A 8 -48.83 -22.49 -3.14
CA ILE A 8 -48.01 -21.35 -2.70
C ILE A 8 -46.68 -21.81 -2.11
N VAL A 9 -46.63 -22.99 -1.48
CA VAL A 9 -45.38 -23.55 -0.92
C VAL A 9 -44.46 -24.08 -2.02
N ALA A 10 -45.00 -24.53 -3.16
CA ALA A 10 -44.18 -25.00 -4.29
C ALA A 10 -43.43 -23.88 -5.04
N VAL A 11 -43.89 -22.63 -4.97
CA VAL A 11 -43.27 -21.49 -5.67
C VAL A 11 -42.08 -20.90 -4.91
N ILE A 12 -42.00 -21.08 -3.59
CA ILE A 12 -40.90 -20.53 -2.78
C ILE A 12 -39.63 -21.40 -2.88
N VAL A 13 -39.73 -22.66 -3.32
CA VAL A 13 -38.57 -23.59 -3.36
C VAL A 13 -37.76 -23.45 -4.66
N LEU A 14 -38.23 -22.73 -5.68
CA LEU A 14 -37.49 -22.52 -6.94
C LEU A 14 -36.71 -21.20 -7.04
N THR A 15 -36.68 -20.38 -5.98
CA THR A 15 -35.79 -19.20 -5.92
C THR A 15 -34.48 -19.48 -5.18
N ALA A 16 -34.06 -20.75 -5.08
CA ALA A 16 -32.64 -21.07 -5.02
C ALA A 16 -32.03 -20.74 -6.40
N GLY A 17 -32.08 -19.46 -6.76
CA GLY A 17 -31.31 -18.92 -7.86
C GLY A 17 -29.89 -19.31 -7.58
N SER A 18 -29.28 -20.02 -8.52
CA SER A 18 -27.84 -20.04 -8.69
C SER A 18 -27.37 -18.63 -8.36
N VAL A 19 -26.59 -18.46 -7.29
CA VAL A 19 -25.92 -17.19 -7.02
C VAL A 19 -25.11 -16.95 -8.28
N ALA A 20 -25.64 -16.11 -9.17
CA ALA A 20 -24.97 -15.73 -10.39
C ALA A 20 -23.59 -15.29 -9.95
N ALA A 21 -22.55 -15.83 -10.59
CA ALA A 21 -21.18 -15.36 -10.42
C ALA A 21 -21.25 -13.84 -10.30
N GLN A 22 -20.85 -13.27 -9.16
CA GLN A 22 -20.80 -11.82 -9.07
C GLN A 22 -19.95 -11.37 -10.24
N ASP A 23 -20.49 -10.47 -11.07
CA ASP A 23 -19.70 -9.86 -12.11
C ASP A 23 -18.49 -9.22 -11.41
N ALA A 24 -17.30 -9.78 -11.62
CA ALA A 24 -16.09 -9.34 -10.95
C ALA A 24 -15.87 -7.83 -11.17
N ARG A 25 -16.31 -7.34 -12.33
CA ARG A 25 -16.33 -5.92 -12.65
C ARG A 25 -17.29 -5.15 -11.75
N GLY A 26 -18.51 -5.65 -11.55
CA GLY A 26 -19.50 -5.08 -10.64
C GLY A 26 -19.01 -4.98 -9.19
N VAL A 27 -18.31 -6.01 -8.69
CA VAL A 27 -17.71 -5.98 -7.34
C VAL A 27 -16.67 -4.89 -7.21
N LEU A 28 -15.76 -4.79 -8.20
CA LEU A 28 -14.74 -3.75 -8.22
C LEU A 28 -15.34 -2.35 -8.35
N GLN A 29 -16.41 -2.19 -9.15
CA GLN A 29 -17.12 -0.92 -9.28
C GLN A 29 -17.74 -0.49 -7.95
N ALA A 30 -18.44 -1.39 -7.25
CA ALA A 30 -19.02 -1.09 -5.95
C ALA A 30 -17.95 -0.73 -4.91
N ALA A 31 -16.82 -1.46 -4.90
CA ALA A 31 -15.68 -1.14 -4.03
C ALA A 31 -15.05 0.22 -4.39
N ALA A 32 -14.95 0.52 -5.68
CA ALA A 32 -14.39 1.78 -6.17
C ALA A 32 -15.27 2.99 -5.83
N GLU A 33 -16.59 2.83 -5.93
CA GLU A 33 -17.56 3.85 -5.52
C GLU A 33 -17.52 4.08 -4.01
N THR A 34 -17.49 3.00 -3.23
CA THR A 34 -17.45 3.07 -1.75
C THR A 34 -16.18 3.75 -1.25
N LEU A 35 -15.02 3.42 -1.84
CA LEU A 35 -13.75 4.05 -1.50
C LEU A 35 -13.57 5.44 -2.15
N GLY A 36 -14.49 5.87 -3.01
CA GLY A 36 -14.43 7.16 -3.70
C GLY A 36 -13.34 7.25 -4.78
N VAL A 37 -12.88 6.14 -5.33
CA VAL A 37 -11.73 6.11 -6.26
C VAL A 37 -12.11 6.17 -7.73
N THR A 38 -13.41 6.13 -8.07
CA THR A 38 -13.91 6.12 -9.46
C THR A 38 -13.29 7.25 -10.29
N ASN A 39 -13.44 8.50 -9.84
CA ASN A 39 -12.93 9.70 -10.53
C ASN A 39 -11.66 10.28 -9.91
N MET A 40 -11.07 9.60 -8.93
CA MET A 40 -9.89 10.07 -8.23
C MET A 40 -8.64 9.90 -9.10
N THR A 41 -7.82 10.94 -9.22
CA THR A 41 -6.57 10.92 -10.00
C THR A 41 -5.33 10.79 -9.12
N SER A 42 -5.41 11.27 -7.88
CA SER A 42 -4.29 11.27 -6.94
C SER A 42 -4.74 11.16 -5.49
N ILE A 43 -3.84 10.69 -4.63
CA ILE A 43 -3.97 10.80 -3.17
C ILE A 43 -2.73 11.43 -2.57
N GLN A 44 -2.91 12.12 -1.46
CA GLN A 44 -1.83 12.53 -0.57
C GLN A 44 -2.20 12.18 0.86
N TYR A 45 -1.25 11.62 1.60
CA TYR A 45 -1.39 11.38 3.03
C TYR A 45 -0.07 11.67 3.73
N SER A 46 -0.17 12.03 5.01
CA SER A 46 0.97 12.37 5.84
C SER A 46 0.81 11.82 7.25
N GLY A 47 1.94 11.71 7.96
CA GLY A 47 1.97 11.20 9.32
C GLY A 47 3.36 11.27 9.94
N THR A 48 3.44 10.80 11.18
CA THR A 48 4.67 10.65 11.95
C THR A 48 4.69 9.26 12.59
N GLY A 49 5.86 8.80 13.03
CA GLY A 49 5.99 7.50 13.67
C GLY A 49 7.43 7.05 13.77
N TRP A 50 7.68 5.78 13.47
CA TRP A 50 9.03 5.21 13.38
C TRP A 50 9.16 4.39 12.10
N ILE A 51 10.40 4.26 11.62
CA ILE A 51 10.76 3.43 10.47
C ILE A 51 11.86 2.45 10.87
N GLY A 52 11.70 1.18 10.49
CA GLY A 52 12.69 0.12 10.73
C GLY A 52 13.63 -0.08 9.54
N ALA A 53 14.91 -0.32 9.81
CA ALA A 53 15.85 -0.81 8.81
C ALA A 53 15.81 -2.35 8.76
N VAL A 54 14.80 -2.87 8.04
CA VAL A 54 14.58 -4.32 7.88
C VAL A 54 15.84 -5.01 7.39
N GLY A 55 16.21 -6.12 8.04
CA GLY A 55 17.39 -6.93 7.68
C GLY A 55 18.74 -6.29 8.03
N GLN A 56 18.75 -5.23 8.84
CA GLN A 56 19.97 -4.57 9.33
C GLN A 56 20.17 -4.76 10.85
N ASN A 57 19.56 -5.80 11.42
CA ASN A 57 19.75 -6.20 12.81
C ASN A 57 21.22 -6.49 13.13
N PHE A 58 21.64 -6.14 14.35
CA PHE A 58 23.00 -6.43 14.83
C PHE A 58 23.25 -7.93 15.03
N ALA A 59 22.22 -8.66 15.48
CA ALA A 59 22.24 -10.11 15.66
C ALA A 59 20.90 -10.73 15.22
N PRO A 60 20.85 -12.00 14.76
CA PRO A 60 19.64 -12.65 14.23
C PRO A 60 18.45 -12.70 15.19
N ASP A 61 18.71 -12.67 16.49
CA ASP A 61 17.73 -12.74 17.57
C ASP A 61 17.28 -11.34 18.07
N GLN A 62 17.77 -10.26 17.45
CA GLN A 62 17.43 -8.88 17.83
C GLN A 62 16.49 -8.22 16.83
N ASP A 63 15.72 -7.27 17.34
CA ASP A 63 14.83 -6.42 16.53
C ASP A 63 15.63 -5.56 15.54
N TRP A 64 14.94 -5.06 14.51
CA TRP A 64 15.55 -4.16 13.54
C TRP A 64 15.87 -2.79 14.16
N PRO A 65 16.94 -2.13 13.71
CA PRO A 65 17.20 -0.74 14.09
C PRO A 65 16.00 0.13 13.71
N ARG A 66 15.52 0.93 14.67
CA ARG A 66 14.38 1.85 14.49
C ARG A 66 14.85 3.29 14.51
N PHE A 67 14.22 4.12 13.69
CA PHE A 67 14.47 5.54 13.60
C PHE A 67 13.15 6.31 13.70
N GLU A 68 13.18 7.48 14.32
CA GLU A 68 12.03 8.37 14.38
C GLU A 68 11.73 8.88 12.97
N LEU A 69 10.49 8.70 12.53
CA LEU A 69 9.93 9.29 11.33
C LEU A 69 9.23 10.58 11.73
N ALA A 70 10.01 11.65 11.84
CA ALA A 70 9.57 12.95 12.32
C ALA A 70 8.52 13.60 11.40
N SER A 71 8.59 13.30 10.10
CA SER A 71 7.52 13.61 9.15
C SER A 71 7.56 12.66 7.98
N TYR A 72 6.39 12.29 7.49
CA TYR A 72 6.19 11.53 6.27
C TYR A 72 5.06 12.14 5.46
N THR A 73 5.28 12.30 4.16
CA THR A 73 4.24 12.65 3.19
C THR A 73 4.42 11.78 1.97
N ARG A 74 3.37 11.08 1.55
CA ARG A 74 3.34 10.37 0.26
C ARG A 74 2.26 10.95 -0.62
N THR A 75 2.65 11.27 -1.85
CA THR A 75 1.73 11.62 -2.93
C THR A 75 1.80 10.52 -3.98
N ILE A 76 0.66 10.10 -4.50
CA ILE A 76 0.54 9.14 -5.59
C ILE A 76 -0.36 9.75 -6.66
N ASP A 77 0.09 9.71 -7.90
CA ASP A 77 -0.70 10.01 -9.08
C ASP A 77 -0.97 8.70 -9.84
N PHE A 78 -2.24 8.31 -9.91
CA PHE A 78 -2.66 7.05 -10.53
C PHE A 78 -2.69 7.13 -12.06
N GLY A 79 -2.89 8.32 -12.63
CA GLY A 79 -2.94 8.52 -14.08
C GLY A 79 -1.58 8.28 -14.75
N THR A 80 -0.51 8.68 -14.08
CA THR A 80 0.88 8.52 -14.53
C THR A 80 1.60 7.34 -13.87
N SER A 81 0.92 6.64 -12.94
CA SER A 81 1.53 5.62 -12.08
C SER A 81 2.85 6.12 -11.48
N SER A 82 2.77 7.26 -10.80
CA SER A 82 3.92 7.90 -10.18
C SER A 82 3.69 8.12 -8.68
N SER A 83 4.77 8.13 -7.91
CA SER A 83 4.71 8.42 -6.48
C SER A 83 5.93 9.22 -6.05
N LYS A 84 5.69 10.13 -5.10
CA LYS A 84 6.70 10.89 -4.38
C LYS A 84 6.50 10.66 -2.89
N GLU A 85 7.52 10.14 -2.23
CA GLU A 85 7.59 10.03 -0.78
C GLU A 85 8.62 11.00 -0.23
N GLU A 86 8.24 11.77 0.77
CA GLU A 86 9.08 12.75 1.46
C GLU A 86 9.11 12.37 2.93
N MET A 87 10.32 12.17 3.46
CA MET A 87 10.52 11.70 4.83
C MET A 87 11.64 12.49 5.51
N VAL A 88 11.40 12.81 6.78
CA VAL A 88 12.40 13.33 7.72
C VAL A 88 12.64 12.24 8.76
N ILE A 89 13.85 11.71 8.78
CA ILE A 89 14.24 10.65 9.70
C ILE A 89 15.23 11.21 10.72
N ARG A 90 15.01 10.88 11.99
CA ARG A 90 15.88 11.24 13.11
C ARG A 90 16.32 10.00 13.87
N GLU A 91 17.49 10.06 14.48
CA GLU A 91 17.92 9.04 15.44
C GLU A 91 17.05 9.16 16.71
N GLU A 92 16.14 8.22 16.95
CA GLU A 92 15.47 8.11 18.25
C GLU A 92 16.47 7.51 19.27
N GLY A 93 16.22 7.61 20.58
CA GLY A 93 17.10 7.09 21.63
C GLY A 93 17.32 5.55 21.63
N TYR A 94 17.12 4.87 20.51
CA TYR A 94 17.59 3.52 20.26
C TYR A 94 19.11 3.54 20.06
N PRO A 95 19.83 2.58 20.67
CA PRO A 95 21.27 2.51 20.47
C PRO A 95 21.58 2.31 18.98
N ALA A 96 22.56 3.04 18.45
CA ALA A 96 23.09 2.87 17.09
C ALA A 96 23.80 1.50 16.93
N ARG A 97 23.04 0.41 17.02
CA ARG A 97 23.48 -0.98 16.86
C ARG A 97 22.79 -1.56 15.64
N GLY A 98 23.57 -2.19 14.76
CA GLY A 98 23.10 -2.69 13.46
C GLY A 98 23.43 -1.75 12.30
N GLY A 99 22.98 -2.11 11.10
CA GLY A 99 23.13 -1.31 9.88
C GLY A 99 21.93 -0.36 9.65
N GLY A 100 21.83 0.23 8.45
CA GLY A 100 20.68 1.07 8.09
C GLY A 100 20.97 2.58 7.95
N ALA A 101 22.24 2.98 8.14
CA ALA A 101 22.69 4.37 7.98
C ALA A 101 21.86 5.36 8.81
N ALA A 102 21.86 5.14 10.13
CA ALA A 102 21.36 6.09 11.13
C ALA A 102 21.83 7.51 10.76
N PRO A 103 20.97 8.53 10.89
CA PRO A 103 21.42 9.91 10.73
C PRO A 103 22.62 10.17 11.65
N VAL A 104 23.78 10.50 11.07
CA VAL A 104 25.02 10.67 11.83
C VAL A 104 24.83 11.82 12.82
N LEU A 105 25.11 11.57 14.09
CA LEU A 105 25.17 12.59 15.13
C LEU A 105 26.20 13.65 14.73
N GLY A 106 25.75 14.90 14.56
CA GLY A 106 26.63 16.04 14.38
C GLY A 106 26.94 16.68 15.73
N GLU A 107 28.12 17.28 15.88
CA GLU A 107 28.41 18.16 17.01
C GLU A 107 28.28 19.62 16.56
N ARG A 108 27.46 20.41 17.25
CA ARG A 108 27.45 21.87 17.08
C ARG A 108 27.71 22.51 18.43
N ARG A 109 28.87 23.16 18.56
CA ARG A 109 29.31 23.87 19.79
C ARG A 109 29.32 22.99 21.05
N GLY A 110 29.79 21.74 20.94
CA GLY A 110 29.91 20.83 22.08
C GLY A 110 28.59 20.24 22.59
N TRP A 111 27.47 20.43 21.88
CA TRP A 111 26.20 19.75 22.15
C TRP A 111 25.92 18.72 21.05
N PRO A 112 25.45 17.51 21.39
CA PRO A 112 25.02 16.53 20.40
C PRO A 112 23.81 17.08 19.64
N VAL A 113 23.97 17.30 18.33
CA VAL A 113 22.86 17.58 17.43
C VAL A 113 22.43 16.25 16.85
N ARG A 114 21.23 15.81 17.25
CA ARG A 114 20.57 14.63 16.70
C ARG A 114 20.57 14.76 15.17
N GLY A 115 21.18 13.79 14.49
CA GLY A 115 21.23 13.78 13.04
C GLY A 115 19.81 13.79 12.48
N GLU A 116 19.52 14.73 11.57
CA GLU A 116 18.30 14.73 10.78
C GLU A 116 18.68 14.39 9.35
N ARG A 117 17.94 13.48 8.73
CA ARG A 117 18.14 13.11 7.33
C ARG A 117 16.84 13.28 6.57
N ARG A 118 16.87 14.12 5.54
CA ARG A 118 15.78 14.24 4.57
C ARG A 118 15.99 13.29 3.41
N ARG A 119 14.93 12.59 3.02
CA ARG A 119 14.94 11.77 1.80
C ARG A 119 13.67 12.04 1.01
N THR A 120 13.83 12.20 -0.30
CA THR A 120 12.71 12.12 -1.24
C THR A 120 12.92 10.93 -2.15
N LEU A 121 11.95 10.03 -2.20
CA LEU A 121 11.95 8.85 -3.07
C LEU A 121 10.90 9.07 -4.14
N LEU A 122 11.27 8.90 -5.41
CA LEU A 122 10.38 9.09 -6.54
C LEU A 122 10.34 7.86 -7.45
N VAL A 123 9.18 7.64 -8.05
CA VAL A 123 8.98 6.67 -9.13
C VAL A 123 8.01 7.23 -10.16
N SER A 124 8.25 6.92 -11.42
CA SER A 124 7.33 7.15 -12.53
C SER A 124 7.56 6.08 -13.59
N GLY A 125 6.60 5.15 -13.72
CA GLY A 125 6.74 3.99 -14.58
C GLY A 125 8.02 3.19 -14.29
N THR A 126 8.86 2.99 -15.31
CA THR A 126 10.10 2.21 -15.22
C THR A 126 11.30 2.98 -14.64
N ARG A 127 11.09 4.21 -14.14
CA ARG A 127 12.15 5.10 -13.65
C ARG A 127 11.94 5.39 -12.18
N ALA A 128 13.02 5.29 -11.41
CA ALA A 128 13.05 5.71 -10.02
C ALA A 128 14.35 6.46 -9.71
N TRP A 129 14.25 7.42 -8.79
CA TRP A 129 15.38 8.22 -8.33
C TRP A 129 15.13 8.72 -6.91
N ASN A 130 16.18 9.18 -6.26
CA ASN A 130 16.10 9.88 -4.99
C ASN A 130 16.57 11.32 -5.15
N ILE A 131 16.03 12.20 -4.33
CA ILE A 131 16.61 13.51 -4.09
C ILE A 131 17.19 13.46 -2.67
N LEU A 132 18.50 13.67 -2.59
CA LEU A 132 19.22 13.75 -1.32
C LEU A 132 19.15 15.16 -0.75
N GLU A 133 19.50 15.29 0.52
CA GLU A 133 19.74 16.60 1.14
C GLU A 133 20.78 17.40 0.33
N GLY A 134 20.49 18.68 0.07
CA GLY A 134 21.27 19.51 -0.86
C GLY A 134 20.81 19.45 -2.32
N GLY A 135 19.79 18.65 -2.66
CA GLY A 135 19.14 18.66 -3.97
C GLY A 135 19.79 17.75 -5.03
N ALA A 136 20.79 16.96 -4.65
CA ALA A 136 21.42 16.01 -5.55
C ALA A 136 20.43 14.90 -5.98
N VAL A 137 20.29 14.71 -7.29
CA VAL A 137 19.45 13.66 -7.88
C VAL A 137 20.28 12.40 -8.09
N VAL A 138 19.82 11.28 -7.52
CA VAL A 138 20.48 9.98 -7.62
C VAL A 138 19.56 8.98 -8.33
N PRO A 139 19.87 8.58 -9.57
CA PRO A 139 19.12 7.55 -10.29
C PRO A 139 19.18 6.19 -9.58
N LEU A 140 18.03 5.50 -9.49
CA LEU A 140 17.86 4.20 -8.83
C LEU A 140 16.95 3.29 -9.68
N PRO A 141 17.36 2.90 -10.90
CA PRO A 141 16.51 2.13 -11.81
C PRO A 141 16.05 0.78 -11.22
N ALA A 142 16.88 0.12 -10.41
CA ALA A 142 16.54 -1.14 -9.75
C ALA A 142 15.40 -1.02 -8.71
N ALA A 143 15.07 0.20 -8.26
CA ALA A 143 13.99 0.44 -7.31
C ALA A 143 12.63 0.70 -8.00
N SER A 144 12.58 0.81 -9.33
CA SER A 144 11.35 1.20 -10.05
C SER A 144 10.24 0.18 -9.88
N GLU A 145 10.53 -1.10 -10.09
CA GLU A 145 9.55 -2.19 -9.98
C GLU A 145 8.94 -2.27 -8.57
N GLN A 146 9.78 -2.22 -7.53
CA GLN A 146 9.32 -2.24 -6.14
C GLN A 146 8.41 -1.03 -5.85
N ARG A 147 8.82 0.19 -6.22
CA ARG A 147 8.01 1.39 -5.93
C ARG A 147 6.71 1.45 -6.73
N MET A 148 6.71 0.92 -7.95
CA MET A 148 5.50 0.72 -8.74
C MET A 148 4.55 -0.28 -8.09
N LEU A 149 5.09 -1.40 -7.59
CA LEU A 149 4.32 -2.37 -6.82
C LEU A 149 3.71 -1.73 -5.57
N GLU A 150 4.46 -0.91 -4.83
CA GLU A 150 3.95 -0.21 -3.65
C GLU A 150 2.77 0.71 -3.96
N ILE A 151 2.70 1.31 -5.16
CA ILE A 151 1.50 2.07 -5.60
C ILE A 151 0.29 1.12 -5.67
N LEU A 152 0.45 -0.03 -6.33
CA LEU A 152 -0.60 -1.03 -6.50
C LEU A 152 -1.02 -1.71 -5.20
N LEU A 153 -0.13 -1.76 -4.21
CA LEU A 153 -0.43 -2.32 -2.88
C LEU A 153 -1.25 -1.36 -1.99
N THR A 154 -1.44 -0.11 -2.40
CA THR A 154 -2.43 0.75 -1.73
C THR A 154 -3.84 0.30 -2.09
N PRO A 155 -4.85 0.43 -1.20
CA PRO A 155 -6.24 0.08 -1.52
C PRO A 155 -6.74 0.78 -2.80
N HIS A 156 -6.38 2.04 -2.96
CA HIS A 156 -6.70 2.87 -4.11
C HIS A 156 -6.02 2.37 -5.40
N GLY A 157 -4.71 2.10 -5.33
CA GLY A 157 -3.92 1.61 -6.46
C GLY A 157 -4.34 0.22 -6.90
N PHE A 158 -4.68 -0.66 -5.95
CA PHE A 158 -5.23 -1.98 -6.23
C PHE A 158 -6.50 -1.88 -7.07
N LEU A 159 -7.48 -1.07 -6.64
CA LEU A 159 -8.73 -0.90 -7.38
C LEU A 159 -8.51 -0.27 -8.76
N LYS A 160 -7.62 0.73 -8.86
CA LYS A 160 -7.25 1.34 -10.15
C LYS A 160 -6.61 0.33 -11.11
N GLY A 161 -5.67 -0.48 -10.62
CA GLY A 161 -5.01 -1.51 -11.42
C GLY A 161 -5.93 -2.68 -11.79
N ALA A 162 -6.82 -3.09 -10.89
CA ALA A 162 -7.81 -4.11 -11.18
C ALA A 162 -8.82 -3.64 -12.23
N MET A 163 -9.34 -2.41 -12.10
CA MET A 163 -10.30 -1.84 -13.07
C MET A 163 -9.72 -1.63 -14.48
N SER A 164 -8.40 -1.44 -14.60
CA SER A 164 -7.72 -1.34 -15.91
C SER A 164 -7.40 -2.70 -16.55
N SER A 165 -7.65 -3.79 -15.83
CA SER A 165 -7.35 -5.17 -16.25
C SER A 165 -8.60 -5.93 -16.70
N ASN A 166 -8.40 -7.08 -17.35
CA ASN A 166 -9.49 -8.01 -17.68
C ASN A 166 -9.75 -8.93 -16.48
N VAL A 167 -10.64 -8.50 -15.58
CA VAL A 167 -10.91 -9.19 -14.31
C VAL A 167 -11.93 -10.30 -14.51
N THR A 168 -11.63 -11.48 -13.98
CA THR A 168 -12.48 -12.67 -14.04
C THR A 168 -12.72 -13.22 -12.65
N ALA A 169 -13.98 -13.54 -12.33
CA ALA A 169 -14.30 -14.29 -11.11
C ALA A 169 -13.97 -15.77 -11.31
N VAL A 170 -13.44 -16.42 -10.28
CA VAL A 170 -13.12 -17.85 -10.25
C VAL A 170 -13.95 -18.52 -9.17
N THR A 171 -14.74 -19.53 -9.56
CA THR A 171 -15.42 -20.40 -8.59
C THR A 171 -14.55 -21.60 -8.26
N ARG A 172 -14.30 -21.82 -6.96
CA ARG A 172 -13.58 -22.99 -6.45
C ARG A 172 -14.26 -23.56 -5.21
N ASN A 173 -13.90 -24.79 -4.86
CA ASN A 173 -14.36 -25.39 -3.61
C ASN A 173 -13.39 -24.98 -2.49
N GLU A 174 -13.89 -24.27 -1.48
CA GLU A 174 -13.17 -23.95 -0.25
C GLU A 174 -13.98 -24.40 0.96
N TYR A 175 -13.32 -24.99 1.95
CA TYR A 175 -13.94 -25.43 3.22
C TYR A 175 -15.22 -26.27 3.04
N GLY A 176 -15.30 -27.07 1.97
CA GLY A 176 -16.45 -27.92 1.67
C GLY A 176 -17.63 -27.21 0.99
N GLY A 177 -17.51 -25.90 0.69
CA GLY A 177 -18.50 -25.13 -0.06
C GLY A 177 -17.95 -24.58 -1.38
N ARG A 178 -18.85 -24.26 -2.33
CA ARG A 178 -18.48 -23.49 -3.52
C ARG A 178 -18.35 -22.01 -3.15
N VAL A 179 -17.17 -21.44 -3.39
CA VAL A 179 -16.86 -20.02 -3.20
C VAL A 179 -16.47 -19.42 -4.53
N THR A 180 -17.02 -18.25 -4.85
CA THR A 180 -16.60 -17.43 -6.00
C THR A 180 -15.78 -16.26 -5.48
N VAL A 181 -14.55 -16.11 -6.00
CA VAL A 181 -13.67 -14.97 -5.70
C VAL A 181 -13.27 -14.21 -6.95
#